data_AF-A0A5J4QDQ5-F1
#
_entry.id   AF-A0A5J4QDQ5-F1
#
_cell.length_a   1.000
_cell.length_b   1.000
_cell.length_c   1.000
_cell.angle_alpha   90.00
_cell.angle_beta   90.00
_cell.angle_gamma   90.00
#
_symmetry.space_group_name_H-M   'P 1'
#
loop_
_entity.id
_entity.type
_entity.pdbx_description
1 polymer ?
#
loop_
_entity_poly.entity_id
_entity_poly.type
_entity_poly.pdbx_seq_one_letter_code
_entity_poly.pdbx_strand_id
1 'polypeptide(L)' 'MTVYKSGRDEKMDCFYLETLSIPGEINTKAVGRFFDRNVETIVLANSTFLSIFHNNETDDSFDFVDHISVYKE' A
#
# COMPACT_ATOMS: atom_id res chain seq x y z
N MET A 1 -23.74 13.64 -33.39
CA MET A 1 -24.30 13.44 -32.04
C MET A 1 -23.84 12.06 -31.60
N THR A 2 -22.67 11.97 -30.98
CA THR A 2 -22.04 10.71 -30.60
C THR A 2 -22.17 10.60 -29.09
N VAL A 3 -22.98 9.64 -28.65
CA VAL A 3 -23.17 9.34 -27.23
C VAL A 3 -21.91 8.65 -26.74
N TYR A 4 -21.01 9.41 -26.10
CA TYR A 4 -19.97 8.82 -25.28
C TYR A 4 -20.67 8.15 -24.10
N LYS A 5 -20.72 6.81 -24.10
CA LYS A 5 -20.99 6.08 -22.86
C LYS A 5 -19.88 6.51 -21.91
N SER A 6 -20.21 7.24 -20.84
CA SER A 6 -19.25 7.59 -19.79
C SER A 6 -18.78 6.26 -19.19
N GLY A 7 -17.63 5.81 -19.70
CA GLY A 7 -16.95 4.62 -19.23
C GLY A 7 -16.70 4.76 -17.74
N ARG A 8 -16.77 3.62 -17.05
CA ARG A 8 -16.31 3.41 -15.68
C ARG A 8 -15.20 4.39 -15.33
N ASP A 9 -15.32 5.08 -14.20
CA ASP A 9 -14.27 5.90 -13.60
C ASP A 9 -12.90 5.30 -13.90
N GLU A 10 -12.20 5.86 -14.89
CA GLU A 10 -10.88 5.41 -15.28
C GLU A 10 -9.99 5.77 -14.10
N LYS A 11 -9.56 4.75 -13.35
CA LYS A 11 -8.67 4.94 -12.20
C LYS A 11 -7.37 5.51 -12.75
N MET A 12 -7.16 6.81 -12.54
CA MET A 12 -5.95 7.51 -12.97
C MET A 12 -4.74 6.91 -12.25
N ASP A 13 -3.60 6.85 -12.93
CA ASP A 13 -2.35 6.42 -12.30
C ASP A 13 -1.94 7.45 -11.23
N CYS A 14 -2.03 7.06 -9.95
CA CYS A 14 -1.61 7.89 -8.82
C CYS A 14 -0.19 7.52 -8.37
N PHE A 15 0.64 8.54 -8.10
CA PHE A 15 2.00 8.36 -7.60
C PHE A 15 2.12 8.92 -6.18
N TYR A 16 2.40 8.04 -5.22
CA TYR A 16 2.63 8.41 -3.82
C TYR A 16 4.13 8.55 -3.56
N LEU A 17 4.53 9.72 -3.04
CA LEU A 17 5.89 9.95 -2.56
C LEU A 17 5.85 10.26 -1.07
N GLU A 18 5.98 9.22 -0.27
CA GLU A 18 6.03 9.31 1.19
C GLU A 18 7.13 8.42 1.77
N THR A 19 7.67 8.82 2.91
CA THR A 19 8.68 8.06 3.63
C THR A 19 8.01 7.11 4.61
N LEU A 20 7.88 5.84 4.24
CA LEU A 20 7.28 4.80 5.09
C LEU A 20 8.26 4.14 6.08
N SER A 21 9.57 4.37 5.91
CA SER A 21 10.60 3.92 6.85
C SER A 21 11.87 4.76 6.72
N ILE A 22 12.81 4.54 7.64
CA ILE A 22 14.17 5.07 7.51
C ILE A 22 14.89 4.31 6.38
N PRO A 23 15.67 4.98 5.52
CA PRO A 23 16.50 4.32 4.51
C PRO A 23 17.48 3.33 5.16
N GLY A 24 17.58 2.13 4.58
CA GLY A 24 18.46 1.06 5.07
C GLY A 24 17.84 0.10 6.09
N GLU A 25 16.62 0.38 6.57
CA GLU A 25 15.92 -0.55 7.46
C GLU A 25 15.07 -1.59 6.70
N ILE A 26 14.58 -1.26 5.50
CA ILE A 26 13.75 -2.17 4.71
C ILE A 26 14.65 -3.09 3.89
N ASN A 27 14.46 -4.39 4.07
CA ASN A 27 15.08 -5.42 3.24
C ASN A 27 14.27 -5.66 1.97
N THR A 28 12.94 -5.74 2.08
CA THR A 28 12.04 -6.03 0.95
C THR A 28 10.68 -5.34 1.12
N LYS A 29 10.00 -5.12 -0.02
CA LYS A 29 8.65 -4.55 -0.08
C LYS A 29 7.76 -5.42 -0.96
N ALA A 30 6.51 -5.59 -0.56
CA ALA A 30 5.46 -6.20 -1.37
C ALA A 30 4.26 -5.25 -1.43
N VAL A 31 3.62 -5.18 -2.59
CA VAL A 31 2.40 -4.38 -2.81
C VAL A 31 1.34 -5.28 -3.42
N GLY A 32 0.12 -5.22 -2.90
CA GLY A 32 -0.98 -6.02 -3.40
C GLY A 32 -2.18 -6.00 -2.47
N ARG A 33 -3.17 -6.84 -2.78
CA ARG A 33 -4.42 -6.96 -2.01
C ARG A 33 -4.41 -8.26 -1.21
N PHE A 34 -3.76 -8.24 -0.04
CA PHE A 34 -3.49 -9.45 0.74
C PHE A 34 -4.60 -9.81 1.72
N PHE A 35 -5.15 -8.80 2.42
CA PHE A 35 -6.12 -8.98 3.50
C PHE A 35 -7.55 -8.70 3.05
N ASP A 36 -7.72 -7.70 2.17
CA ASP A 36 -8.98 -7.37 1.51
C ASP A 36 -8.72 -7.17 0.01
N ARG A 37 -9.61 -7.69 -0.84
CA ARG A 37 -9.54 -7.51 -2.31
C ARG A 37 -9.85 -6.08 -2.75
N ASN A 38 -10.44 -5.27 -1.89
CA ASN A 38 -10.83 -3.90 -2.17
C ASN A 38 -9.78 -2.89 -1.70
N VAL A 39 -8.86 -3.28 -0.82
CA VAL A 39 -7.86 -2.39 -0.23
C VAL A 39 -6.47 -2.78 -0.70
N GLU A 40 -5.79 -1.87 -1.38
CA GLU A 40 -4.37 -2.07 -1.70
C GLU A 40 -3.53 -1.93 -0.43
N THR A 41 -2.59 -2.84 -0.25
CA THR A 41 -1.77 -2.96 0.95
C THR A 41 -0.30 -2.94 0.55
N ILE A 42 0.49 -2.17 1.29
CA ILE A 42 1.94 -2.23 1.26
C ILE A 42 2.42 -3.00 2.48
N VAL A 43 3.25 -4.01 2.25
CA VAL A 43 3.97 -4.72 3.32
C VAL A 43 5.45 -4.41 3.18
N LEU A 44 6.04 -3.86 4.23
CA LEU A 44 7.47 -3.57 4.33
C LEU A 44 8.09 -4.57 5.30
N ALA A 45 9.12 -5.27 4.87
CA ALA A 45 9.83 -6.23 5.69
C ALA A 45 11.20 -5.67 6.06
N ASN A 46 11.50 -5.65 7.36
CA ASN A 46 12.86 -5.56 7.86
C ASN A 46 13.27 -6.92 8.45
N SER A 47 14.43 -6.98 9.10
CA SER A 47 14.95 -8.24 9.67
C SER A 47 14.17 -8.74 10.89
N THR A 48 13.30 -7.92 11.49
CA THR A 48 12.65 -8.20 12.78
C THR A 48 11.12 -8.16 12.74
N PHE A 49 10.54 -7.34 11.87
CA PHE A 49 9.12 -7.06 11.76
C PHE A 49 8.67 -6.97 10.30
N LEU A 50 7.38 -7.28 10.10
CA LEU A 50 6.61 -6.91 8.91
C LEU A 50 5.70 -5.73 9.28
N SER A 51 5.85 -4.63 8.56
CA SER A 51 5.02 -3.43 8.69
C SER A 51 3.95 -3.44 7.62
N ILE A 52 2.69 -3.30 8.03
CA ILE A 52 1.54 -3.34 7.13
C ILE A 52 0.92 -1.95 7.04
N PHE A 53 0.69 -1.50 5.81
CA PHE A 53 0.03 -0.24 5.52
C PHE A 53 -1.09 -0.43 4.51
N HIS A 54 -2.23 0.22 4.71
CA HIS A 54 -3.34 0.22 3.77
C HIS A 54 -3.40 1.53 3.00
N ASN A 55 -3.65 1.46 1.70
CA ASN A 55 -3.92 2.65 0.92
C ASN A 55 -5.26 3.25 1.36
N ASN A 56 -5.22 4.54 1.68
CA ASN A 56 -6.40 5.35 1.95
C ASN A 56 -6.64 6.24 0.72
N GLU A 57 -7.56 5.80 -0.13
CA GLU A 57 -7.93 6.53 -1.36
C GLU A 57 -8.60 7.88 -1.08
N THR A 58 -9.08 8.12 0.15
CA THR A 58 -9.77 9.37 0.51
C THR A 58 -8.76 10.46 0.86
N ASP A 59 -7.75 10.10 1.66
CA ASP A 59 -6.73 11.03 2.15
C ASP A 59 -5.44 11.03 1.30
N ASP A 60 -5.42 10.23 0.24
CA ASP A 60 -4.28 10.06 -0.67
C ASP A 60 -2.99 9.69 0.08
N SER A 61 -3.10 8.75 1.03
CA SER A 61 -2.04 8.34 1.94
C SER A 61 -1.99 6.82 2.15
N PHE A 62 -0.98 6.34 2.88
CA PHE A 62 -1.01 4.99 3.44
C PHE A 62 -1.09 5.01 4.97
N ASP A 63 -2.13 4.38 5.49
CA ASP A 63 -2.37 4.28 6.92
C ASP A 63 -1.65 3.06 7.50
N PHE A 64 -0.90 3.28 8.59
CA PHE A 64 -0.27 2.19 9.33
C PHE A 64 -1.33 1.31 10.00
N VAL A 65 -1.21 0.00 9.80
CA VAL A 65 -2.15 -0.99 10.33
C VAL A 65 -1.52 -1.77 11.48
N ASP A 66 -0.35 -2.37 11.25
CA ASP A 66 0.26 -3.26 12.24
C ASP A 66 1.76 -3.52 12.01
N HIS A 67 2.42 -4.00 13.07
CA HIS A 67 3.74 -4.63 13.06
C HIS A 67 3.67 -6.06 13.55
N ILE A 68 3.96 -7.00 12.65
CA ILE A 68 4.06 -8.42 13.01
C ILE A 68 5.53 -8.75 13.23
N SER A 69 5.90 -9.12 14.46
CA SER A 69 7.25 -9.63 14.74
C SER A 69 7.49 -10.94 13.99
N VAL A 70 8.54 -10.98 13.19
CA VAL A 70 9.00 -12.17 12.46
C VAL A 70 10.35 -12.66 12.94
N TYR A 71 11.01 -11.92 13.82
CA TYR A 71 12.17 -12.41 14.53
C TYR A 71 11.75 -13.57 15.44
N LYS A 72 12.33 -14.74 15.20
CA LYS A 72 12.27 -15.88 16.10
C LYS A 72 13.67 -16.05 16.68
N GLU A 73 13.78 -15.95 18.00
CA GLU A 73 14.99 -16.33 18.75
C GLU A 73 15.35 -17.80 18.51
#